data_AF-A0AAW0UI59-F1
#
_entry.id   AF-A0AAW0UI59-F1
#
_cell.length_a   1.000
_cell.length_b   1.000
_cell.length_c   1.000
_cell.angle_alpha   90.00
_cell.angle_beta   90.00
_cell.angle_gamma   90.00
#
_symmetry.space_group_name_H-M   'P 1'
#
loop_
_entity.id
_entity.type
_entity.pdbx_description
1 polymer ?
#
loop_
_entity_poly.entity_id
_entity_poly.type
_entity_poly.pdbx_seq_one_letter_code
_entity_poly.pdbx_strand_id
1 'polypeptide(L)'
;MIPSGSHSNSFPPTCDSYRNPRRLRVEVPRVAHVGDNVELGCAFPWTEPRDLYSIKWWHDNDEFYQYIPKNPKPQLIFNLTGIRVDSENSTEFKVVLKNVGLSSSGTFTCEVISDDNFETFQKSANMTVIDPPDHAPGHRGPEIQVSGWGGTGPVEVQEGQQVEAQCVARGAYPPMQLTWYINDTEVPQQYVSKQSQRQEDLNTFTTVVRLELPARERWDNQGRLHLRCDAEIPDLYRESSVLELHNPVFRRLQQSGYFSAGCTLSQSSLVVLAWAAVMGMRVVEAMVGGAAYCFSPHHNLAHSPPPRS
;
A
#
# COMPACT_ATOMS: atom_id res chain seq x y z
N MET A 1 17.11 37.61 -40.78
CA MET A 1 15.77 38.02 -41.24
C MET A 1 15.28 36.94 -42.19
N ILE A 2 14.39 36.07 -41.72
CA ILE A 2 13.81 34.95 -42.48
C ILE A 2 12.29 35.17 -42.41
N PRO A 3 11.58 35.20 -43.55
CA PRO A 3 10.15 35.44 -43.54
C PRO A 3 9.38 34.15 -43.21
N SER A 4 8.27 34.40 -42.52
CA SER A 4 7.17 33.51 -42.16
C SER A 4 6.51 32.82 -43.35
N GLY A 5 6.25 31.52 -43.20
CA GLY A 5 5.37 30.74 -44.07
C GLY A 5 4.62 29.68 -43.25
N SER A 6 3.39 29.98 -42.86
CA SER A 6 2.44 29.08 -42.23
C SER A 6 1.85 28.12 -43.27
N HIS A 7 2.11 26.83 -43.14
CA HIS A 7 1.35 25.79 -43.85
C HIS A 7 0.55 24.97 -42.84
N SER A 8 -0.69 25.39 -42.67
CA SER A 8 -1.80 24.61 -42.13
C SER A 8 -2.16 23.51 -43.14
N ASN A 9 -1.77 22.27 -42.87
CA ASN A 9 -2.31 21.11 -43.57
C ASN A 9 -3.44 20.50 -42.73
N SER A 10 -4.59 21.18 -42.77
CA SER A 10 -5.88 20.57 -42.43
C SER A 10 -6.31 19.69 -43.61
N PHE A 11 -6.10 18.38 -43.51
CA PHE A 11 -6.79 17.43 -44.36
C PHE A 11 -8.26 17.35 -43.90
N PRO A 12 -9.24 17.48 -44.80
CA PRO A 12 -10.63 17.26 -44.43
C PRO A 12 -10.80 15.77 -44.07
N PRO A 13 -11.56 15.41 -43.03
CA PRO A 13 -11.90 14.02 -42.80
C PRO A 13 -12.75 13.57 -44.00
N THR A 14 -12.21 12.64 -44.79
CA THR A 14 -12.96 11.99 -45.86
C THR A 14 -14.13 11.23 -45.25
N CYS A 15 -15.30 11.33 -45.89
CA CYS A 15 -16.54 10.65 -45.48
C CYS A 15 -16.46 9.10 -45.51
N ASP A 16 -15.32 8.52 -45.91
CA ASP A 16 -15.08 7.07 -45.92
C ASP A 16 -14.61 6.48 -44.58
N SER A 17 -14.48 7.29 -43.51
CA SER A 17 -14.05 6.78 -42.19
C SER A 17 -15.19 6.26 -41.29
N TYR A 18 -16.43 6.28 -41.75
CA TYR A 18 -17.61 5.93 -40.93
C TYR A 18 -18.04 4.46 -40.97
N ARG A 19 -17.37 3.61 -41.76
CA ARG A 19 -17.72 2.18 -41.87
C ARG A 19 -16.63 1.26 -41.33
N ASN A 20 -16.12 1.57 -40.14
CA ASN A 20 -15.22 0.66 -39.44
C ASN A 20 -15.89 0.11 -38.17
N PRO A 21 -16.40 -1.14 -38.20
CA PRO A 21 -17.00 -1.80 -37.03
C PRO A 21 -15.99 -2.07 -35.89
N ARG A 22 -14.70 -1.75 -36.08
CA ARG A 22 -13.66 -1.76 -35.03
C ARG A 22 -13.79 -0.64 -33.99
N ARG A 23 -14.86 0.17 -34.00
CA ARG A 23 -15.05 1.29 -33.06
C ARG A 23 -15.89 0.98 -31.82
N LEU A 24 -16.45 -0.22 -31.69
CA LEU A 24 -17.10 -0.62 -30.42
C LEU A 24 -16.04 -0.68 -29.30
N ARG A 25 -16.26 0.12 -28.26
CA ARG A 25 -15.44 0.17 -27.05
C ARG A 25 -16.32 -0.14 -25.86
N VAL A 26 -15.80 -1.01 -25.01
CA VAL A 26 -16.44 -1.42 -23.77
C VAL A 26 -15.50 -1.03 -22.64
N GLU A 27 -16.03 -0.26 -21.71
CA GLU A 27 -15.32 0.32 -20.58
C GLU A 27 -15.90 -0.31 -19.31
N VAL A 28 -15.17 -1.28 -18.77
CA VAL A 28 -15.53 -1.99 -17.55
C VAL A 28 -14.31 -1.91 -16.64
N PRO A 29 -14.46 -1.51 -15.36
CA PRO A 29 -13.34 -1.46 -14.46
C PRO A 29 -12.76 -2.87 -14.29
N ARG A 30 -11.44 -2.98 -14.35
CA ARG A 30 -10.76 -4.27 -14.16
C ARG A 30 -10.97 -4.80 -12.74
N VAL A 31 -11.04 -3.90 -11.76
CA VAL A 31 -11.18 -4.17 -10.34
C VAL A 31 -12.26 -3.27 -9.75
N ALA A 32 -13.10 -3.83 -8.87
CA ALA A 32 -14.00 -3.09 -8.00
C ALA A 32 -13.95 -3.70 -6.58
N HIS A 33 -14.31 -2.92 -5.57
CA HIS A 33 -14.44 -3.42 -4.20
C HIS A 33 -15.88 -3.82 -3.91
N VAL A 34 -16.06 -4.77 -2.99
CA VAL A 34 -17.39 -5.08 -2.45
C VAL A 34 -18.03 -3.79 -1.90
N GLY A 35 -19.27 -3.52 -2.30
CA GLY A 35 -20.00 -2.33 -1.92
C GLY A 35 -19.90 -1.16 -2.90
N ASP A 36 -18.97 -1.20 -3.86
CA ASP A 36 -18.81 -0.13 -4.85
C ASP A 36 -20.05 0.02 -5.75
N ASN A 37 -20.22 1.22 -6.29
CA ASN A 37 -21.08 1.47 -7.44
C ASN A 37 -20.18 1.54 -8.69
N VAL A 38 -20.50 0.75 -9.71
CA VAL A 38 -19.67 0.58 -10.90
C VAL A 38 -20.39 1.10 -12.13
N GLU A 39 -19.69 1.82 -13.01
CA GLU A 39 -20.20 2.23 -14.31
C GLU A 39 -19.62 1.33 -15.42
N LEU A 40 -20.51 0.79 -16.26
CA LEU A 40 -20.19 0.01 -17.46
C LEU A 40 -20.48 0.87 -18.68
N GLY A 41 -19.43 1.23 -19.43
CA GLY A 41 -19.53 2.06 -20.64
C GLY A 41 -19.57 1.21 -21.92
N CYS A 42 -20.43 1.59 -22.85
CA CYS A 42 -20.48 1.03 -24.20
C CYS A 42 -20.54 2.15 -25.23
N ALA A 43 -19.41 2.38 -25.91
CA ALA A 43 -19.26 3.43 -26.90
C ALA A 43 -19.18 2.82 -28.31
N PHE A 44 -20.07 3.27 -29.19
CA PHE A 44 -20.18 2.86 -30.59
C PHE A 44 -20.13 4.10 -31.50
N PRO A 45 -19.84 3.96 -32.80
CA PRO A 45 -19.53 5.11 -33.66
C PRO A 45 -20.73 5.98 -34.05
N TRP A 46 -21.96 5.53 -33.79
CA TRP A 46 -23.17 6.26 -34.14
C TRP A 46 -23.37 7.44 -33.21
N THR A 47 -23.52 8.61 -33.81
CA THR A 47 -23.67 9.88 -33.08
C THR A 47 -25.13 10.20 -32.80
N GLU A 48 -26.07 9.51 -33.48
CA GLU A 48 -27.51 9.65 -33.27
C GLU A 48 -28.13 8.32 -32.80
N PRO A 49 -29.04 8.33 -31.80
CA PRO A 49 -29.79 7.15 -31.36
C PRO A 49 -30.70 6.54 -32.43
N ARG A 50 -30.85 7.18 -33.60
CA ARG A 50 -31.70 6.71 -34.70
C ARG A 50 -31.14 5.50 -35.44
N ASP A 51 -29.83 5.36 -35.45
CA ASP A 51 -29.16 4.21 -36.09
C ASP A 51 -29.10 2.99 -35.15
N LEU A 52 -29.59 3.15 -33.92
CA LEU A 52 -29.58 2.11 -32.89
C LEU A 52 -30.93 1.39 -32.83
N TYR A 53 -30.90 0.07 -33.10
CA TYR A 53 -32.04 -0.78 -32.84
C TYR A 53 -32.14 -1.13 -31.36
N SER A 54 -31.06 -1.68 -30.80
CA SER A 54 -31.01 -2.05 -29.39
C SER A 54 -29.59 -2.15 -28.84
N ILE A 55 -29.45 -1.94 -27.54
CA ILE A 55 -28.26 -2.29 -26.75
C ILE A 55 -28.64 -3.29 -25.70
N LYS A 56 -27.79 -4.29 -25.50
CA LYS A 56 -27.93 -5.27 -24.43
C LYS A 56 -26.63 -5.40 -23.67
N TRP A 57 -26.74 -5.62 -22.38
CA TRP A 57 -25.63 -6.04 -21.55
C TRP A 57 -25.87 -7.43 -21.00
N TRP A 58 -24.81 -8.21 -21.09
CA TRP A 58 -24.72 -9.57 -20.60
C TRP A 58 -23.66 -9.65 -19.51
N HIS A 59 -23.95 -10.38 -18.44
CA HIS A 59 -22.97 -10.79 -17.44
C HIS A 59 -22.81 -12.29 -17.57
N ASP A 60 -21.59 -12.70 -17.91
CA ASP A 60 -21.22 -14.01 -18.40
C ASP A 60 -22.10 -14.45 -19.58
N ASN A 61 -23.21 -15.14 -19.33
CA ASN A 61 -24.12 -15.63 -20.38
C ASN A 61 -25.56 -15.13 -20.23
N ASP A 62 -25.86 -14.36 -19.18
CA ASP A 62 -27.22 -13.94 -18.85
C ASP A 62 -27.40 -12.45 -19.13
N GLU A 63 -28.44 -12.11 -19.89
CA GLU A 63 -28.84 -10.74 -20.16
C GLU A 63 -29.40 -10.11 -18.89
N PHE A 64 -28.91 -8.92 -18.52
CA PHE A 64 -29.38 -8.21 -17.33
C PHE A 64 -29.93 -6.81 -17.63
N TYR A 65 -29.62 -6.26 -18.81
CA TYR A 65 -30.08 -4.93 -19.22
C TYR A 65 -30.27 -4.83 -20.73
N GLN A 66 -31.32 -4.14 -21.14
CA GLN A 66 -31.62 -3.86 -22.53
C GLN A 66 -32.20 -2.45 -22.71
N TYR A 67 -31.79 -1.79 -23.79
CA TYR A 67 -32.27 -0.49 -24.20
C TYR A 67 -32.72 -0.51 -25.67
N ILE A 68 -33.98 -0.16 -25.92
CA ILE A 68 -34.56 -0.06 -27.27
C ILE A 68 -35.16 1.35 -27.44
N PRO A 69 -34.50 2.28 -28.16
CA PRO A 69 -34.90 3.68 -28.22
C PRO A 69 -36.33 3.90 -28.73
N LYS A 70 -36.80 3.04 -29.63
CA LYS A 70 -38.10 3.15 -30.29
C LYS A 70 -39.28 2.64 -29.45
N ASN A 71 -39.02 2.00 -28.32
CA ASN A 71 -40.07 1.49 -27.44
C ASN A 71 -40.63 2.62 -26.54
N PRO A 72 -41.95 2.63 -26.23
CA PRO A 72 -42.52 3.57 -25.26
C PRO A 72 -41.87 3.49 -23.87
N LYS A 73 -41.37 2.30 -23.51
CA LYS A 73 -40.50 2.05 -22.35
C LYS A 73 -39.16 1.54 -22.88
N PRO A 74 -38.16 2.41 -23.07
CA PRO A 74 -36.91 2.02 -23.72
C PRO A 74 -36.08 1.02 -22.91
N GLN A 75 -36.14 1.08 -21.58
CA GLN A 75 -35.34 0.26 -20.68
C GLN A 75 -36.07 -1.01 -20.24
N LEU A 76 -35.37 -2.13 -20.30
CA LEU A 76 -35.76 -3.41 -19.72
C LEU A 76 -34.61 -3.93 -18.84
N ILE A 77 -34.94 -4.34 -17.62
CA ILE A 77 -33.98 -4.86 -16.63
C ILE A 77 -34.42 -6.28 -16.28
N PHE A 78 -33.47 -7.20 -16.35
CA PHE A 78 -33.70 -8.61 -16.00
C PHE A 78 -33.04 -8.91 -14.67
N ASN A 79 -33.73 -9.67 -13.82
CA ASN A 79 -33.20 -10.05 -12.52
C ASN A 79 -32.09 -11.08 -12.71
N LEU A 80 -30.87 -10.72 -12.30
CA LEU A 80 -29.72 -11.60 -12.29
C LEU A 80 -29.04 -11.53 -10.93
N THR A 81 -28.79 -12.69 -10.33
CA THR A 81 -28.17 -12.78 -8.99
C THR A 81 -26.81 -12.11 -9.00
N GLY A 82 -26.58 -11.20 -8.05
CA GLY A 82 -25.32 -10.45 -7.97
C GLY A 82 -25.27 -9.20 -8.83
N ILE A 83 -26.26 -8.94 -9.69
CA ILE A 83 -26.32 -7.74 -10.53
C ILE A 83 -27.49 -6.87 -10.08
N ARG A 84 -27.18 -5.61 -9.74
CA ARG A 84 -28.16 -4.62 -9.27
C ARG A 84 -28.04 -3.37 -10.12
N VAL A 85 -28.88 -3.25 -11.13
CA VAL A 85 -28.88 -2.10 -12.05
C VAL A 85 -29.54 -0.89 -11.40
N ASP A 86 -28.89 0.27 -11.50
CA ASP A 86 -29.49 1.56 -11.19
C ASP A 86 -30.22 2.11 -12.41
N SER A 87 -31.53 1.87 -12.50
CA SER A 87 -32.33 2.24 -13.66
C SER A 87 -32.31 3.75 -13.96
N GLU A 88 -32.26 4.59 -12.92
CA GLU A 88 -32.33 6.05 -13.04
C GLU A 88 -31.06 6.66 -13.63
N ASN A 89 -29.91 6.01 -13.42
CA ASN A 89 -28.60 6.48 -13.88
C ASN A 89 -28.03 5.65 -15.04
N SER A 90 -28.80 4.69 -15.54
CA SER A 90 -28.46 3.86 -16.70
C SER A 90 -29.12 4.39 -17.96
N THR A 91 -28.45 4.23 -19.10
CA THR A 91 -28.78 4.80 -20.41
C THR A 91 -28.39 3.78 -21.50
N GLU A 92 -28.44 4.19 -22.77
CA GLU A 92 -27.93 3.43 -23.89
C GLU A 92 -26.39 3.32 -23.87
N PHE A 93 -25.68 4.35 -23.43
CA PHE A 93 -24.20 4.37 -23.46
C PHE A 93 -23.55 3.85 -22.18
N LYS A 94 -24.30 3.84 -21.08
CA LYS A 94 -23.78 3.55 -19.74
C LYS A 94 -24.79 2.77 -18.91
N VAL A 95 -24.35 1.72 -18.23
CA VAL A 95 -25.14 1.03 -17.21
C VAL A 95 -24.43 1.14 -15.86
N VAL A 96 -25.18 1.51 -14.82
CA VAL A 96 -24.64 1.66 -13.47
C VAL A 96 -25.09 0.47 -12.62
N LEU A 97 -24.14 -0.21 -11.99
CA LEU A 97 -24.38 -1.26 -11.00
C LEU A 97 -24.21 -0.69 -9.60
N LYS A 98 -25.13 -1.00 -8.68
CA LYS A 98 -25.12 -0.56 -7.28
C LYS A 98 -24.68 -1.67 -6.35
N ASN A 99 -23.83 -1.34 -5.37
CA ASN A 99 -23.43 -2.26 -4.29
C ASN A 99 -23.00 -3.62 -4.85
N VAL A 100 -21.94 -3.60 -5.67
CA VAL A 100 -21.41 -4.82 -6.30
C VAL A 100 -20.89 -5.78 -5.23
N GLY A 101 -21.07 -7.08 -5.48
CA GLY A 101 -20.59 -8.14 -4.59
C GLY A 101 -19.65 -9.09 -5.31
N LEU A 102 -19.13 -10.09 -4.60
CA LEU A 102 -18.21 -11.07 -5.18
C LEU A 102 -18.78 -11.78 -6.42
N SER A 103 -20.08 -12.05 -6.41
CA SER A 103 -20.81 -12.66 -7.53
C SER A 103 -21.01 -11.74 -8.73
N SER A 104 -20.71 -10.45 -8.62
CA SER A 104 -20.70 -9.51 -9.75
C SER A 104 -19.40 -9.61 -10.56
N SER A 105 -18.42 -10.38 -10.10
CA SER A 105 -17.22 -10.68 -10.90
C SER A 105 -17.59 -11.51 -12.12
N GLY A 106 -16.92 -11.26 -13.25
CA GLY A 106 -17.15 -12.02 -14.46
C GLY A 106 -16.91 -11.21 -15.72
N THR A 107 -17.42 -11.74 -16.82
CA THR A 107 -17.30 -11.13 -18.14
C THR A 107 -18.53 -10.27 -18.42
N PHE A 108 -18.32 -8.99 -18.70
CA PHE A 108 -19.39 -8.09 -19.12
C PHE A 108 -19.31 -7.86 -20.62
N THR A 109 -20.38 -8.17 -21.32
CA THR A 109 -20.46 -8.04 -22.78
C THR A 109 -21.52 -7.01 -23.15
N CYS A 110 -21.11 -5.99 -23.91
CA CYS A 110 -22.06 -5.10 -24.57
C CYS A 110 -22.34 -5.62 -25.98
N GLU A 111 -23.61 -5.80 -26.30
CA GLU A 111 -24.13 -6.13 -27.63
C GLU A 111 -24.92 -4.94 -28.17
N VAL A 112 -24.60 -4.50 -29.38
CA VAL A 112 -25.20 -3.35 -30.06
C VAL A 112 -25.72 -3.82 -31.41
N ILE A 113 -27.00 -3.56 -31.68
CA ILE A 113 -27.67 -3.94 -32.94
C ILE A 113 -28.04 -2.68 -33.71
N SER A 114 -27.69 -2.61 -35.00
CA SER A 114 -28.05 -1.49 -35.87
C SER A 114 -29.51 -1.54 -36.32
N ASP A 115 -30.08 -0.38 -36.61
CA ASP A 115 -31.46 -0.25 -37.08
C ASP A 115 -31.64 -0.40 -38.60
N ASP A 116 -30.57 -0.19 -39.37
CA ASP A 116 -30.63 -0.20 -40.83
C ASP A 116 -30.66 -1.62 -41.43
N ASN A 117 -29.77 -2.49 -40.96
CA ASN A 117 -29.55 -3.83 -41.49
C ASN A 117 -29.47 -4.91 -40.41
N PHE A 118 -29.73 -4.56 -39.15
CA PHE A 118 -29.67 -5.45 -38.00
C PHE A 118 -28.29 -6.11 -37.81
N GLU A 119 -27.21 -5.41 -38.20
CA GLU A 119 -25.86 -5.85 -37.88
C GLU A 119 -25.63 -5.82 -36.36
N THR A 120 -25.06 -6.90 -35.83
CA THR A 120 -24.75 -7.06 -34.41
C THR A 120 -23.25 -6.88 -34.17
N PHE A 121 -22.90 -5.98 -33.25
CA PHE A 121 -21.56 -5.77 -32.75
C PHE A 121 -21.49 -6.11 -31.27
N GLN A 122 -20.48 -6.85 -30.86
CA GLN A 122 -20.29 -7.17 -29.45
C GLN A 122 -18.83 -7.07 -29.02
N LYS A 123 -18.61 -6.68 -27.77
CA LYS A 123 -17.29 -6.68 -27.15
C LYS A 123 -17.43 -6.94 -25.66
N SER A 124 -16.42 -7.59 -25.10
CA SER A 124 -16.42 -8.01 -23.70
C SER A 124 -15.23 -7.42 -22.95
N ALA A 125 -15.41 -7.20 -21.67
CA ALA A 125 -14.35 -6.87 -20.72
C ALA A 125 -14.65 -7.53 -19.38
N ASN A 126 -13.61 -7.85 -18.62
CA ASN A 126 -13.75 -8.57 -17.36
C ASN A 126 -13.64 -7.60 -16.19
N MET A 127 -14.47 -7.83 -15.17
CA MET A 127 -14.36 -7.20 -13.87
C MET A 127 -14.11 -8.26 -12.81
N THR A 128 -13.16 -8.00 -11.91
CA THR A 128 -12.97 -8.78 -10.69
C THR A 128 -13.38 -7.94 -9.51
N VAL A 129 -14.33 -8.41 -8.72
CA VAL A 129 -14.69 -7.79 -7.44
C VAL A 129 -13.85 -8.43 -6.35
N ILE A 130 -13.11 -7.59 -5.63
CA ILE A 130 -12.23 -8.00 -4.53
C ILE A 130 -12.77 -7.45 -3.20
N ASP A 131 -12.42 -8.12 -2.12
CA ASP A 131 -12.74 -7.70 -0.76
C ASP A 131 -11.43 -7.69 0.05
N PRO A 132 -10.65 -6.59 0.03
CA PRO A 132 -9.43 -6.51 0.82
C PRO A 132 -9.74 -6.37 2.33
N PRO A 133 -8.78 -6.70 3.21
CA PRO A 133 -8.94 -6.65 4.67
C PRO A 133 -8.91 -5.19 5.20
N ASP A 134 -9.68 -4.28 4.63
CA ASP A 134 -9.70 -2.84 4.96
C ASP A 134 -10.89 -2.44 5.86
N HIS A 135 -11.57 -3.41 6.49
CA HIS A 135 -12.81 -3.16 7.24
C HIS A 135 -12.61 -2.60 8.65
N ALA A 136 -11.37 -2.48 9.14
CA ALA A 136 -11.09 -1.88 10.45
C ALA A 136 -10.78 -0.38 10.31
N PRO A 137 -11.55 0.53 10.94
CA PRO A 137 -11.28 1.97 10.89
C PRO A 137 -9.85 2.28 11.34
N GLY A 138 -9.06 2.93 10.48
CA GLY A 138 -7.69 3.35 10.78
C GLY A 138 -6.59 2.33 10.47
N HIS A 139 -6.93 1.13 9.99
CA HIS A 139 -5.97 0.13 9.52
C HIS A 139 -6.14 -0.07 8.01
N ARG A 140 -5.05 0.11 7.25
CA ARG A 140 -4.97 -0.32 5.84
C ARG A 140 -3.95 -1.43 5.76
N GLY A 141 -4.26 -2.49 5.01
CA GLY A 141 -3.34 -3.61 4.82
C GLY A 141 -3.33 -4.64 5.96
N PRO A 142 -2.33 -5.54 5.98
CA PRO A 142 -2.33 -6.70 6.86
C PRO A 142 -1.95 -6.33 8.30
N GLU A 143 -2.41 -7.11 9.27
CA GLU A 143 -2.09 -6.91 10.68
C GLU A 143 -0.77 -7.62 11.04
N ILE A 144 0.21 -6.90 11.62
CA ILE A 144 1.43 -7.49 12.17
C ILE A 144 1.26 -7.71 13.67
N GLN A 145 1.43 -8.95 14.12
CA GLN A 145 1.37 -9.36 15.52
C GLN A 145 2.72 -9.93 15.94
N VAL A 146 3.37 -9.37 16.96
CA VAL A 146 4.66 -9.87 17.50
C VAL A 146 4.40 -10.57 18.83
N SER A 147 5.00 -11.75 19.04
CA SER A 147 4.82 -12.49 20.28
C SER A 147 5.38 -11.72 21.48
N GLY A 148 4.63 -11.71 22.58
CA GLY A 148 5.01 -11.00 23.80
C GLY A 148 4.85 -9.47 23.77
N TRP A 149 4.34 -8.88 22.68
CA TRP A 149 4.05 -7.44 22.61
C TRP A 149 2.55 -7.17 22.81
N GLY A 150 2.23 -6.36 23.84
CA GLY A 150 0.86 -6.04 24.23
C GLY A 150 0.29 -4.75 23.63
N GLY A 151 0.89 -4.20 22.57
CA GLY A 151 0.34 -3.04 21.85
C GLY A 151 0.71 -1.67 22.39
N THR A 152 1.45 -1.57 23.50
CA THR A 152 1.82 -0.28 24.12
C THR A 152 3.34 -0.10 24.17
N GLY A 153 3.84 0.90 23.45
CA GLY A 153 5.27 1.23 23.40
C GLY A 153 6.08 0.50 22.32
N PRO A 154 7.38 0.81 22.20
CA PRO A 154 8.26 0.21 21.19
C PRO A 154 8.44 -1.28 21.43
N VAL A 155 8.48 -2.05 20.36
CA VAL A 155 8.79 -3.49 20.41
C VAL A 155 10.29 -3.64 20.63
N GLU A 156 10.71 -4.09 21.80
CA GLU A 156 12.14 -4.29 22.10
C GLU A 156 12.52 -5.77 21.97
N VAL A 157 13.58 -6.06 21.20
CA VAL A 157 14.10 -7.42 21.02
C VAL A 157 15.59 -7.45 21.30
N GLN A 158 16.03 -8.40 22.13
CA GLN A 158 17.45 -8.55 22.45
C GLN A 158 18.20 -9.24 21.31
N GLU A 159 19.49 -8.92 21.17
CA GLU A 159 20.34 -9.57 20.19
C GLU A 159 20.43 -11.08 20.43
N GLY A 160 20.22 -11.86 19.38
CA GLY A 160 20.23 -13.32 19.46
C GLY A 160 18.92 -13.97 19.92
N GLN A 161 17.92 -13.18 20.33
CA GLN A 161 16.57 -13.67 20.59
C GLN A 161 15.88 -14.08 19.28
N GLN A 162 15.00 -15.08 19.34
CA GLN A 162 14.10 -15.42 18.25
C GLN A 162 12.99 -14.36 18.17
N VAL A 163 12.83 -13.75 16.99
CA VAL A 163 11.68 -12.92 16.65
C VAL A 163 10.61 -13.85 16.13
N GLU A 164 9.48 -13.90 16.84
CA GLU A 164 8.29 -14.60 16.40
C GLU A 164 7.20 -13.56 16.09
N ALA A 165 6.77 -13.51 14.83
CA ALA A 165 5.74 -12.59 14.38
C ALA A 165 4.76 -13.28 13.43
N GLN A 166 3.57 -12.73 13.31
CA GLN A 166 2.54 -13.17 12.39
C GLN A 166 2.02 -11.98 11.61
N CYS A 167 1.94 -12.15 10.29
CA CYS A 167 1.24 -11.23 9.43
C CYS A 167 -0.10 -11.85 9.07
N VAL A 168 -1.19 -11.12 9.30
CA VAL A 168 -2.56 -11.63 9.19
C VAL A 168 -3.38 -10.73 8.28
N ALA A 169 -3.88 -11.29 7.17
CA ALA A 169 -4.91 -10.66 6.33
C ALA A 169 -6.22 -11.40 6.56
N ARG A 170 -7.18 -10.76 7.23
CA ARG A 170 -8.46 -11.39 7.63
C ARG A 170 -9.57 -11.06 6.64
N GLY A 171 -10.40 -12.05 6.34
CA GLY A 171 -11.66 -11.82 5.63
C GLY A 171 -11.48 -11.34 4.18
N ALA A 172 -10.34 -11.65 3.55
CA ALA A 172 -10.06 -11.19 2.20
C ALA A 172 -10.65 -12.10 1.11
N TYR A 173 -11.03 -11.53 -0.04
CA TYR A 173 -11.37 -12.30 -1.24
C TYR A 173 -10.76 -11.66 -2.50
N PRO A 174 -10.08 -12.43 -3.37
CA PRO A 174 -9.57 -13.79 -3.17
C PRO A 174 -8.53 -13.86 -2.02
N PRO A 175 -8.06 -15.06 -1.63
CA PRO A 175 -7.01 -15.16 -0.60
C PRO A 175 -5.75 -14.40 -1.03
N MET A 176 -5.29 -13.51 -0.15
CA MET A 176 -4.11 -12.67 -0.41
C MET A 176 -2.81 -13.47 -0.31
N GLN A 177 -1.81 -13.03 -1.08
CA GLN A 177 -0.43 -13.46 -0.94
C GLN A 177 0.28 -12.53 0.05
N LEU A 178 0.80 -13.11 1.14
CA LEU A 178 1.57 -12.37 2.14
C LEU A 178 3.07 -12.68 2.01
N THR A 179 3.88 -11.63 2.10
CA THR A 179 5.34 -11.71 1.98
C THR A 179 6.01 -10.86 3.06
N TRP A 180 6.98 -11.46 3.76
CA TRP A 180 7.77 -10.77 4.78
C TRP A 180 9.03 -10.16 4.20
N TYR A 181 9.35 -8.95 4.64
CA TYR A 181 10.59 -8.24 4.39
C TYR A 181 11.22 -7.78 5.70
N ILE A 182 12.54 -7.85 5.76
CA ILE A 182 13.35 -7.30 6.85
C ILE A 182 14.33 -6.31 6.24
N ASN A 183 14.26 -5.05 6.67
CA ASN A 183 15.06 -3.96 6.11
C ASN A 183 15.05 -4.00 4.57
N ASP A 184 13.85 -4.10 4.01
CA ASP A 184 13.56 -4.16 2.57
C ASP A 184 14.07 -5.40 1.82
N THR A 185 14.63 -6.38 2.52
CA THR A 185 15.06 -7.66 1.94
C THR A 185 14.03 -8.75 2.22
N GLU A 186 13.59 -9.47 1.20
CA GLU A 186 12.62 -10.57 1.36
C GLU A 186 13.18 -11.67 2.26
N VAL A 187 12.35 -12.15 3.20
CA VAL A 187 12.75 -13.19 4.14
C VAL A 187 12.79 -14.55 3.43
N PRO A 188 13.89 -15.32 3.56
CA PRO A 188 13.97 -16.67 3.02
C PRO A 188 12.87 -17.61 3.55
N GLN A 189 12.35 -18.48 2.69
CA GLN A 189 11.23 -19.38 3.02
C GLN A 189 11.47 -20.27 4.26
N GLN A 190 12.73 -20.58 4.59
CA GLN A 190 13.07 -21.40 5.77
C GLN A 190 12.67 -20.77 7.11
N TYR A 191 12.45 -19.46 7.15
CA TYR A 191 12.02 -18.71 8.34
C TYR A 191 10.53 -18.38 8.34
N VAL A 192 9.79 -18.87 7.33
CA VAL A 192 8.43 -18.44 7.05
C VAL A 192 7.52 -19.66 6.92
N SER A 193 6.39 -19.63 7.62
CA SER A 193 5.35 -20.66 7.50
C SER A 193 4.03 -20.02 7.09
N LYS A 194 3.45 -20.47 5.98
CA LYS A 194 2.20 -19.91 5.42
C LYS A 194 1.02 -20.83 5.72
N GLN A 195 -0.09 -20.25 6.16
CA GLN A 195 -1.36 -20.93 6.41
C GLN A 195 -2.50 -20.05 5.88
N SER A 196 -3.38 -20.58 5.04
CA SER A 196 -4.61 -19.89 4.60
C SER A 196 -5.82 -20.72 5.00
N GLN A 197 -6.81 -20.06 5.60
CA GLN A 197 -8.05 -20.68 6.05
C GLN A 197 -9.24 -19.98 5.40
N ARG A 198 -10.17 -20.76 4.87
CA ARG A 198 -11.44 -20.25 4.35
C ARG A 198 -12.46 -20.13 5.48
N GLN A 199 -13.17 -19.02 5.53
CA GLN A 199 -14.32 -18.83 6.40
C GLN A 199 -15.59 -19.16 5.60
N GLU A 200 -16.20 -20.31 5.88
CA GLU A 200 -17.28 -20.87 5.04
C GLU A 200 -18.51 -19.96 4.98
N ASP A 201 -18.89 -19.32 6.10
CA ASP A 201 -20.10 -18.50 6.19
C ASP A 201 -20.08 -17.25 5.30
N LEU A 202 -18.89 -16.65 5.10
CA LEU A 202 -18.72 -15.39 4.36
C LEU A 202 -18.03 -15.59 3.02
N ASN A 203 -17.59 -16.81 2.71
CA ASN A 203 -16.77 -17.14 1.55
C ASN A 203 -15.47 -16.33 1.43
N THR A 204 -14.96 -15.79 2.54
CA THR A 204 -13.72 -15.02 2.60
C THR A 204 -12.57 -15.89 3.13
N PHE A 205 -11.35 -15.36 3.05
CA PHE A 205 -10.14 -16.07 3.44
C PHE A 205 -9.35 -15.27 4.45
N THR A 206 -8.85 -15.97 5.47
CA THR A 206 -7.83 -15.44 6.37
C THR A 206 -6.51 -16.08 6.03
N THR A 207 -5.55 -15.28 5.57
CA THR A 207 -4.18 -15.73 5.29
C THR A 207 -3.27 -15.26 6.42
N VAL A 208 -2.51 -16.20 6.97
CA VAL A 208 -1.54 -15.97 8.04
C VAL A 208 -0.17 -16.43 7.56
N VAL A 209 0.83 -15.55 7.70
CA VAL A 209 2.22 -15.90 7.46
C VAL A 209 3.03 -15.66 8.73
N ARG A 210 3.48 -16.77 9.33
CA ARG A 210 4.32 -16.78 10.53
C ARG A 210 5.77 -16.58 10.14
N LEU A 211 6.48 -15.86 10.99
CA LEU A 211 7.88 -15.50 10.88
C LEU A 211 8.59 -15.94 12.16
N GLU A 212 9.63 -16.75 12.03
CA GLU A 212 10.48 -17.18 13.15
C GLU A 212 11.95 -17.07 12.72
N LEU A 213 12.69 -16.10 13.27
CA LEU A 213 14.11 -15.95 12.95
C LEU A 213 14.96 -15.32 14.07
N PRO A 214 16.28 -15.60 14.10
CA PRO A 214 17.17 -14.97 15.06
C PRO A 214 17.46 -13.51 14.72
N ALA A 215 17.34 -12.60 15.69
CA ALA A 215 17.61 -11.16 15.58
C ALA A 215 19.13 -10.80 15.51
N ARG A 216 19.99 -11.68 15.01
CA ARG A 216 21.45 -11.46 14.95
C ARG A 216 21.82 -10.63 13.74
N GLU A 217 22.66 -9.60 13.91
CA GLU A 217 23.31 -8.83 12.82
C GLU A 217 22.35 -8.23 11.77
N ARG A 218 21.07 -8.05 12.11
CA ARG A 218 20.04 -7.47 11.21
C ARG A 218 19.63 -6.05 11.61
N TRP A 219 20.31 -5.44 12.57
CA TRP A 219 20.03 -4.10 13.04
C TRP A 219 20.62 -3.05 12.10
N ASP A 220 19.89 -1.98 11.84
CA ASP A 220 20.44 -0.80 11.18
C ASP A 220 21.45 -0.07 12.10
N ASN A 221 22.11 0.96 11.57
CA ASN A 221 23.08 1.76 12.33
C ASN A 221 22.46 2.51 13.53
N GLN A 222 21.14 2.52 13.66
CA GLN A 222 20.39 3.15 14.74
C GLN A 222 19.83 2.11 15.72
N GLY A 223 20.17 0.83 15.56
CA GLY A 223 19.70 -0.25 16.42
C GLY A 223 18.24 -0.62 16.18
N ARG A 224 17.71 -0.40 14.97
CA ARG A 224 16.35 -0.75 14.57
C ARG A 224 16.29 -1.89 13.57
N LEU A 225 15.17 -2.58 13.57
CA LEU A 225 14.85 -3.63 12.63
C LEU A 225 13.45 -3.34 12.07
N HIS A 226 13.33 -3.17 10.76
CA HIS A 226 12.03 -2.89 10.13
C HIS A 226 11.43 -4.19 9.61
N LEU A 227 10.35 -4.65 10.25
CA LEU A 227 9.51 -5.72 9.75
C LEU A 227 8.46 -5.12 8.82
N ARG A 228 8.45 -5.53 7.55
CA ARG A 228 7.42 -5.16 6.58
C ARG A 228 6.69 -6.40 6.09
N CYS A 229 5.36 -6.37 6.11
CA CYS A 229 4.55 -7.41 5.50
C CYS A 229 3.76 -6.81 4.34
N ASP A 230 3.96 -7.34 3.15
CA ASP A 230 3.21 -6.98 1.95
C ASP A 230 2.05 -7.97 1.79
N ALA A 231 0.85 -7.43 1.55
CA ALA A 231 -0.34 -8.19 1.21
C ALA A 231 -0.79 -7.86 -0.21
N GLU A 232 -0.91 -8.88 -1.04
CA GLU A 232 -1.17 -8.71 -2.47
C GLU A 232 -2.29 -9.62 -2.97
N ILE A 233 -3.14 -9.05 -3.82
CA ILE A 233 -3.95 -9.79 -4.79
C ILE A 233 -3.29 -9.53 -6.15
N PRO A 234 -2.73 -10.56 -6.82
CA PRO A 234 -1.85 -10.38 -7.98
C PRO A 234 -2.43 -9.44 -9.02
N ASP A 235 -1.69 -8.38 -9.35
CA ASP A 235 -2.05 -7.34 -10.32
C ASP A 235 -3.32 -6.52 -10.02
N LEU A 236 -4.00 -6.74 -8.89
CA LEU A 236 -5.28 -6.07 -8.55
C LEU A 236 -5.21 -5.19 -7.31
N TYR A 237 -4.45 -5.59 -6.29
CA TYR A 237 -4.37 -4.87 -5.02
C TYR A 237 -3.04 -5.14 -4.33
N ARG A 238 -2.46 -4.11 -3.69
CA ARG A 238 -1.29 -4.25 -2.83
C ARG A 238 -1.32 -3.21 -1.72
N GLU A 239 -1.11 -3.67 -0.50
CA GLU A 239 -0.89 -2.82 0.68
C GLU A 239 0.19 -3.42 1.58
N SER A 240 0.83 -2.58 2.38
CA SER A 240 1.94 -2.99 3.23
C SER A 240 1.78 -2.46 4.65
N SER A 241 2.13 -3.29 5.62
CA SER A 241 2.26 -2.88 7.02
C SER A 241 3.71 -2.93 7.45
N VAL A 242 4.14 -1.94 8.24
CA VAL A 242 5.51 -1.83 8.74
C VAL A 242 5.51 -1.70 10.25
N LEU A 243 6.38 -2.45 10.91
CA LEU A 243 6.60 -2.41 12.34
C LEU A 243 8.10 -2.28 12.64
N GLU A 244 8.44 -1.35 13.53
CA GLU A 244 9.81 -1.06 13.92
C GLU A 244 10.15 -1.70 15.28
N LEU A 245 11.15 -2.58 15.28
CA LEU A 245 11.66 -3.22 16.48
C LEU A 245 12.97 -2.54 16.88
N HIS A 246 13.20 -2.42 18.18
CA HIS A 246 14.32 -1.70 18.76
C HIS A 246 15.23 -2.63 19.55
N ASN A 247 16.53 -2.44 19.41
CA ASN A 247 17.51 -3.09 20.27
C ASN A 247 17.65 -2.27 21.58
N PRO A 248 17.31 -2.85 22.75
CA PRO A 248 17.34 -2.13 24.02
C PRO A 248 18.77 -1.75 24.46
N VAL A 249 19.81 -2.37 23.91
CA VAL A 249 21.21 -2.01 24.18
C VAL A 249 21.58 -0.71 23.44
N PHE A 250 21.27 -0.61 22.15
CA PHE A 250 21.53 0.59 21.34
C PHE A 250 20.77 1.82 21.87
N ARG A 251 19.50 1.62 22.24
CA ARG A 251 18.67 2.70 22.81
C ARG A 251 19.30 3.30 24.07
N ARG A 252 19.88 2.44 24.92
CA ARG A 252 20.59 2.88 26.13
C ARG A 252 21.90 3.58 25.83
N LEU A 253 22.66 3.14 24.82
CA LEU A 253 23.90 3.81 24.39
C LEU A 253 23.66 5.22 23.85
N GLN A 254 22.55 5.46 23.13
CA GLN A 254 22.18 6.81 22.71
C GLN A 254 21.77 7.70 23.89
N GLN A 255 21.06 7.16 24.87
CA GLN A 255 20.67 7.92 26.08
C GLN A 255 21.84 8.17 27.04
N SER A 256 22.84 7.29 27.07
CA SER A 256 24.08 7.47 27.85
C SER A 256 25.15 8.26 27.10
N GLY A 257 24.90 8.60 25.84
CA GLY A 257 25.66 9.58 25.07
C GLY A 257 25.56 10.94 25.74
N TYR A 258 26.51 11.21 26.63
CA TYR A 258 26.93 12.53 27.07
C TYR A 258 26.56 13.55 26.01
N PHE A 259 25.65 14.47 26.35
CA PHE A 259 25.83 15.82 25.86
C PHE A 259 27.30 16.11 26.17
N SER A 260 28.14 16.15 25.14
CA SER A 260 29.27 17.04 25.20
C SER A 260 28.59 18.38 25.48
N ALA A 261 28.55 18.75 26.76
CA ALA A 261 28.60 20.14 27.12
C ALA A 261 29.82 20.60 26.35
N GLY A 262 29.58 21.16 25.15
CA GLY A 262 30.60 21.91 24.46
C GLY A 262 31.14 22.80 25.53
N CYS A 263 32.43 22.67 25.83
CA CYS A 263 33.11 23.60 26.70
C CYS A 263 32.85 24.97 26.08
N THR A 264 31.81 25.65 26.54
CA THR A 264 31.71 27.07 26.37
C THR A 264 32.88 27.55 27.18
N LEU A 265 33.93 27.97 26.48
CA LEU A 265 34.99 28.76 27.08
C LEU A 265 34.27 29.88 27.81
N SER A 266 34.18 29.75 29.15
CA SER A 266 33.64 30.84 29.95
C SER A 266 34.47 32.07 29.61
N GLN A 267 33.80 33.22 29.46
CA GLN A 267 34.44 34.49 29.10
C GLN A 267 35.56 34.94 30.08
N SER A 268 35.81 34.18 31.14
CA SER A 268 36.90 34.34 32.09
C SER A 268 38.31 34.09 31.50
N SER A 269 38.45 33.39 30.37
CA SER A 269 39.77 33.02 29.83
C SER A 269 40.44 34.07 28.94
N LEU A 270 39.71 35.12 28.54
CA LEU A 270 40.30 36.25 27.78
C LEU A 270 40.91 37.33 28.69
N VAL A 271 40.48 37.40 29.95
CA VAL A 271 41.00 38.38 30.92
C VAL A 271 42.41 38.01 31.37
N VAL A 272 42.71 36.71 31.55
CA VAL A 272 44.02 36.25 32.05
C VAL A 272 45.14 36.51 31.04
N LEU A 273 44.86 36.44 29.74
CA LEU A 273 45.85 36.73 28.69
C LEU A 273 46.08 38.24 28.48
N ALA A 274 45.11 39.09 28.83
CA ALA A 274 45.26 40.54 28.74
C ALA A 274 46.13 41.13 29.88
N TRP A 275 46.10 40.53 31.08
CA TRP A 275 46.91 41.00 32.22
C TRP A 275 48.40 40.64 32.11
N ALA A 276 48.75 39.51 31.49
CA ALA A 276 50.15 39.10 31.30
C ALA A 276 50.93 40.01 30.34
N ALA A 277 50.26 40.61 29.35
CA ALA A 277 50.88 41.55 28.41
C ALA A 277 51.15 42.94 29.02
N VAL A 278 50.38 43.35 30.04
CA VAL A 278 50.54 44.67 30.68
C VAL A 278 51.68 44.68 31.71
N MET A 279 52.04 43.53 32.31
CA MET A 279 53.09 43.45 33.33
C MET A 279 54.46 42.94 32.84
N GLY A 280 54.62 42.59 31.57
CA GLY A 280 55.94 42.29 31.00
C GLY A 280 56.69 41.12 31.67
N MET A 281 56.00 40.04 32.03
CA MET A 281 56.64 38.85 32.63
C MET A 281 56.78 37.71 31.60
N ARG A 282 57.91 37.01 31.66
CA ARG A 282 58.20 35.83 30.81
C ARG A 282 57.39 34.61 31.27
N VAL A 283 56.84 33.88 30.31
CA VAL A 283 56.01 32.67 30.48
C VAL A 283 56.85 31.48 30.96
N VAL A 284 57.19 31.42 32.24
CA VAL A 284 57.51 30.18 32.97
C VAL A 284 57.16 30.40 34.44
N GLU A 285 56.50 29.42 35.07
CA GLU A 285 56.01 29.39 36.46
C GLU A 285 54.62 30.00 36.73
N ALA A 286 53.58 29.27 36.29
CA ALA A 286 52.27 29.30 36.93
C ALA A 286 51.62 27.91 36.84
N MET A 287 52.17 26.94 37.58
CA MET A 287 51.50 25.66 37.87
C MET A 287 51.66 25.33 39.35
N VAL A 288 51.03 26.12 40.23
CA VAL A 288 50.63 25.63 41.56
C VAL A 288 49.32 26.33 41.92
N GLY A 289 48.23 25.56 42.04
CA GLY A 289 46.97 26.03 42.61
C GLY A 289 45.77 25.93 41.66
N GLY A 290 45.30 24.71 41.40
CA GLY A 290 44.06 24.50 40.67
C GLY A 290 43.69 23.02 40.63
N ALA A 291 43.22 22.47 41.74
CA ALA A 291 42.69 21.11 41.81
C ALA A 291 41.40 21.02 40.98
N ALA A 292 41.49 20.42 39.79
CA ALA A 292 40.32 19.92 39.07
C ALA A 292 40.01 18.51 39.56
N TYR A 293 38.96 18.36 40.35
CA TYR A 293 38.43 17.05 40.73
C TYR A 293 37.66 16.46 39.54
N CYS A 294 38.30 15.60 38.76
CA CYS A 294 37.62 14.68 37.87
C CYS A 294 37.27 13.40 38.66
N PHE A 295 35.99 13.16 38.93
CA PHE A 295 35.54 11.84 39.41
C PHE A 295 35.39 10.91 38.20
N SER A 296 36.22 9.88 38.16
CA SER A 296 36.08 8.72 37.26
C SER A 296 35.48 7.56 38.07
N PRO A 297 34.44 6.85 37.60
CA PRO A 297 34.00 5.62 38.26
C PRO A 297 34.84 4.44 37.74
N HIS A 298 35.84 4.04 38.52
CA HIS A 298 36.48 2.74 38.37
C HIS A 298 35.53 1.63 38.87
N HIS A 299 35.18 0.70 37.99
CA HIS A 299 34.59 -0.59 38.34
C HIS A 299 35.61 -1.41 39.16
N ASN A 300 35.28 -1.74 40.41
CA ASN A 300 36.01 -2.75 41.19
C ASN A 300 35.40 -4.13 40.97
N LEU A 301 36.19 -5.02 40.37
CA LEU A 301 36.02 -6.47 40.36
C LEU A 301 36.29 -7.02 41.77
N ALA A 302 35.31 -7.71 42.37
CA ALA A 302 35.50 -8.47 43.59
C ALA A 302 35.65 -9.98 43.26
N HIS A 303 36.86 -10.50 43.45
CA HIS A 303 37.16 -11.93 43.49
C HIS A 303 36.82 -12.49 44.89
N SER A 304 36.08 -13.59 44.94
CA SER A 304 35.82 -14.40 46.14
C SER A 304 36.97 -15.39 46.41
N PRO A 305 37.40 -15.61 47.68
CA PRO A 305 38.40 -16.61 48.02
C PRO A 305 37.78 -18.01 48.26
N PRO A 306 38.59 -19.10 48.21
CA PRO A 306 38.10 -20.47 48.31
C PRO A 306 37.96 -20.95 49.78
N PRO A 307 37.18 -22.00 50.07
CA PRO A 307 37.15 -22.60 51.39
C PRO A 307 38.27 -23.65 51.56
N ARG A 308 38.90 -23.66 52.74
CA ARG A 308 39.69 -24.79 53.26
C ARG A 308 39.25 -25.09 54.70
N SER A 309 38.57 -26.22 54.87
CA SER A 309 38.85 -27.34 55.78
C SER A 309 37.60 -28.20 55.89
#